data_AF-A0A259HHZ6-F1
#
_entry.id   AF-A0A259HHZ6-F1
#
_cell.length_a   1.000
_cell.length_b   1.000
_cell.length_c   1.000
_cell.angle_alpha   90.00
_cell.angle_beta   90.00
_cell.angle_gamma   90.00
#
_symmetry.space_group_name_H-M   'P 1'
#
loop_
_entity.id
_entity.type
_entity.pdbx_description
1 polymer ?
#
loop_
_entity_poly.entity_id
_entity_poly.type
_entity_poly.pdbx_seq_one_letter_code
_entity_poly.pdbx_strand_id
1 'polypeptide(L)'
;MPVAYHEGCFPPAALDLGVLFPLVGPANAAIARYEGVLAGIPNPDILLSPLTAREAVLSSKIEGTQVTLGEVLEFEAQGHLFDESTPKKADAREVLNYRAALREAESLMTQLPLSQRLIKATHRVLMDGARGRHKDPGEYRRIPNWIGPDGCTIEQARFVPPGADRIDGAMAGWEAYI
;
A
#
# COMPACT_ATOMS: atom_id res chain seq x y z
N MET A 1 -16.16 -21.81 -8.23
CA MET A 1 -15.07 -21.77 -9.24
C MET A 1 -14.32 -20.48 -9.01
N PRO A 2 -13.00 -20.54 -8.74
CA PRO A 2 -12.18 -19.36 -8.50
C PRO A 2 -12.11 -18.49 -9.77
N VAL A 3 -12.08 -17.16 -9.59
CA VAL A 3 -11.78 -16.23 -10.70
C VAL A 3 -10.27 -16.19 -10.89
N ALA A 4 -9.77 -16.61 -12.06
CA ALA A 4 -8.36 -16.51 -12.39
C ALA A 4 -8.02 -15.12 -12.93
N TYR A 5 -6.76 -14.69 -12.75
CA TYR A 5 -6.23 -13.52 -13.42
C TYR A 5 -6.36 -13.63 -14.95
N HIS A 6 -6.83 -12.56 -15.60
CA HIS A 6 -6.99 -12.51 -17.04
C HIS A 6 -5.68 -12.11 -17.73
N GLU A 7 -4.94 -13.09 -18.22
CA GLU A 7 -3.62 -12.86 -18.81
C GLU A 7 -3.70 -12.12 -20.14
N GLY A 8 -2.79 -11.17 -20.35
CA GLY A 8 -2.73 -10.38 -21.58
C GLY A 8 -3.85 -9.36 -21.75
N CYS A 9 -4.73 -9.19 -20.76
CA CYS A 9 -5.81 -8.18 -20.78
C CYS A 9 -5.40 -6.83 -20.17
N PHE A 10 -4.17 -6.72 -19.65
CA PHE A 10 -3.60 -5.47 -19.16
C PHE A 10 -2.38 -5.08 -20.03
N PRO A 11 -2.22 -3.80 -20.40
CA PRO A 11 -3.14 -2.69 -20.11
C PRO A 11 -4.43 -2.75 -20.93
N PRO A 12 -5.51 -2.08 -20.49
CA PRO A 12 -6.74 -2.01 -21.26
C PRO A 12 -6.51 -1.32 -22.61
N ALA A 13 -6.95 -1.95 -23.72
CA ALA A 13 -6.76 -1.41 -25.06
C ALA A 13 -7.55 -0.11 -25.33
N ALA A 14 -8.66 0.08 -24.61
CA ALA A 14 -9.46 1.28 -24.65
C ALA A 14 -10.07 1.55 -23.26
N LEU A 15 -10.24 2.82 -22.93
CA LEU A 15 -10.93 3.27 -21.73
C LEU A 15 -12.33 3.76 -22.11
N ASP A 16 -13.34 3.43 -21.30
CA ASP A 16 -14.68 3.99 -21.46
C ASP A 16 -14.73 5.42 -20.91
N LEU A 17 -14.35 6.38 -21.77
CA LEU A 17 -14.30 7.79 -21.40
C LEU A 17 -15.69 8.36 -21.06
N GLY A 18 -16.77 7.78 -21.60
CA GLY A 18 -18.13 8.20 -21.30
C GLY A 18 -18.50 7.95 -19.84
N VAL A 19 -18.05 6.83 -19.28
CA VAL A 19 -18.22 6.50 -17.86
C VAL A 19 -17.22 7.26 -16.98
N LEU A 20 -15.97 7.43 -17.45
CA LEU A 20 -14.89 8.00 -16.63
C LEU A 20 -14.97 9.52 -16.50
N PHE A 21 -15.24 10.28 -17.57
CA PHE A 21 -15.21 11.75 -17.53
C PHE A 21 -16.13 12.39 -16.49
N PRO A 22 -17.39 11.94 -16.30
CA PRO A 22 -18.25 12.45 -15.24
C PRO A 22 -17.68 12.25 -13.82
N LEU A 23 -16.79 11.27 -13.63
CA LEU A 23 -16.14 10.98 -12.34
C LEU A 23 -14.83 11.75 -12.19
N VAL A 24 -14.03 11.85 -13.26
CA VAL A 24 -12.72 12.52 -13.23
C VAL A 24 -12.86 14.02 -12.91
N GLY A 25 -13.85 14.70 -13.49
CA GLY A 25 -14.06 16.14 -13.27
C GLY A 25 -14.21 16.50 -11.77
N PRO A 26 -15.18 15.91 -11.05
CA PRO A 26 -15.35 16.12 -9.62
C PRO A 26 -14.14 15.70 -8.78
N ALA A 27 -13.50 14.57 -9.11
CA ALA A 27 -12.30 14.11 -8.41
C ALA A 27 -11.16 15.13 -8.54
N ASN A 28 -10.88 15.59 -9.76
CA ASN A 28 -9.85 16.60 -10.02
C ASN A 28 -10.17 17.92 -9.32
N ALA A 29 -11.44 18.36 -9.31
CA ALA A 29 -11.86 19.57 -8.61
C ALA A 29 -11.70 19.45 -7.07
N ALA A 30 -11.91 18.26 -6.51
CA ALA A 30 -11.69 18.01 -5.08
C ALA A 30 -10.20 18.06 -4.72
N ILE A 31 -9.34 17.45 -5.54
CA ILE A 31 -7.87 17.50 -5.37
C ILE A 31 -7.37 18.95 -5.48
N ALA A 32 -7.78 19.69 -6.52
CA ALA A 32 -7.38 21.09 -6.70
C ALA A 32 -7.84 21.98 -5.54
N ARG A 33 -9.03 21.74 -4.99
CA ARG A 33 -9.50 22.45 -3.78
C ARG A 33 -8.62 22.14 -2.57
N TYR A 34 -8.24 20.87 -2.38
CA TYR A 34 -7.35 20.46 -1.31
C TYR A 34 -5.97 21.12 -1.43
N GLU A 35 -5.36 21.10 -2.62
CA GLU A 35 -4.09 21.79 -2.90
C GLU A 35 -4.18 23.30 -2.63
N GLY A 36 -5.26 23.95 -3.09
CA GLY A 36 -5.48 25.37 -2.87
C GLY A 36 -5.63 25.74 -1.39
N VAL A 37 -6.26 24.89 -0.58
CA VAL A 37 -6.36 25.09 0.88
C VAL A 37 -4.98 24.97 1.54
N LEU A 38 -4.19 23.96 1.16
CA LEU A 38 -2.86 23.74 1.74
C LEU A 38 -1.87 24.85 1.38
N ALA A 39 -1.97 25.43 0.17
CA ALA A 39 -1.08 26.51 -0.28
C ALA A 39 -1.16 27.76 0.60
N GLY A 40 -2.26 27.97 1.33
CA GLY A 40 -2.43 29.07 2.27
C GLY A 40 -1.84 28.82 3.67
N ILE A 41 -1.33 27.62 3.96
CA ILE A 41 -0.88 27.22 5.29
C ILE A 41 0.65 27.35 5.36
N PRO A 42 1.21 28.13 6.31
CA PRO A 42 2.66 28.32 6.40
C PRO A 42 3.46 27.03 6.58
N ASN A 43 2.89 26.05 7.27
CA ASN A 43 3.46 24.72 7.42
C ASN A 43 2.33 23.66 7.34
N PRO A 44 2.08 23.06 6.16
CA PRO A 44 1.01 22.07 6.00
C PRO A 44 1.28 20.77 6.77
N ASP A 45 2.55 20.43 7.05
CA ASP A 45 2.93 19.18 7.71
C ASP A 45 2.29 19.00 9.09
N ILE A 46 1.99 20.10 9.78
CA ILE A 46 1.30 20.10 11.08
C ILE A 46 -0.09 19.46 10.97
N LEU A 47 -0.78 19.67 9.85
CA LEU A 47 -2.10 19.09 9.60
C LEU A 47 -2.00 17.73 8.90
N LEU A 48 -1.02 17.56 8.01
CA LEU A 48 -0.88 16.34 7.23
C LEU A 48 -0.39 15.16 8.07
N SER A 49 0.55 15.39 9.00
CA SER A 49 1.11 14.33 9.84
C SER A 49 0.05 13.47 10.57
N PRO A 50 -0.93 14.04 11.31
CA PRO A 50 -1.97 13.24 11.95
C PRO A 50 -2.93 12.58 10.94
N LEU A 51 -3.14 13.17 9.77
CA LEU A 51 -3.96 12.56 8.70
C LEU A 51 -3.27 11.34 8.10
N THR A 52 -1.96 11.42 7.84
CA THR A 52 -1.15 10.28 7.39
C THR A 52 -1.14 9.16 8.42
N ALA A 53 -1.03 9.49 9.72
CA ALA A 53 -1.10 8.48 10.78
C ALA A 53 -2.47 7.82 10.86
N ARG A 54 -3.54 8.61 10.71
CA ARG A 54 -4.92 8.08 10.65
C ARG A 54 -5.12 7.17 9.43
N GLU A 55 -4.63 7.56 8.27
CA GLU A 55 -4.70 6.75 7.04
C GLU A 55 -3.95 5.43 7.24
N ALA A 56 -2.74 5.47 7.79
CA ALA A 56 -1.97 4.26 8.09
C ALA A 56 -2.74 3.30 9.01
N VAL A 57 -3.37 3.82 10.09
CA VAL A 57 -4.22 3.00 10.97
C VAL A 57 -5.40 2.40 10.22
N LEU A 58 -6.09 3.19 9.40
CA LEU A 58 -7.27 2.72 8.64
C LEU A 58 -6.89 1.67 7.60
N SER A 59 -5.78 1.89 6.88
CA SER A 59 -5.26 0.96 5.88
C SER A 59 -4.84 -0.36 6.52
N SER A 60 -4.02 -0.32 7.58
CA SER A 60 -3.60 -1.53 8.31
C SER A 60 -4.77 -2.28 8.96
N LYS A 61 -5.85 -1.58 9.35
CA LYS A 61 -7.05 -2.23 9.90
C LYS A 61 -7.76 -3.12 8.88
N ILE A 62 -7.66 -2.82 7.58
CA ILE A 62 -8.19 -3.69 6.52
C ILE A 62 -7.43 -5.02 6.50
N GLU A 63 -6.12 -4.98 6.78
CA GLU A 63 -5.24 -6.15 6.87
C GLU A 63 -5.34 -6.88 8.22
N GLY A 64 -6.18 -6.39 9.14
CA GLY A 64 -6.51 -7.05 10.41
C GLY A 64 -5.83 -6.48 11.65
N THR A 65 -5.01 -5.42 11.55
CA THR A 65 -4.42 -4.78 12.75
C THR A 65 -5.50 -4.24 13.68
N GLN A 66 -5.29 -4.35 14.99
CA GLN A 66 -6.19 -3.87 16.03
C GLN A 66 -5.50 -2.81 16.90
N VAL A 67 -5.22 -1.66 16.31
CA VAL A 67 -4.61 -0.52 17.00
C VAL A 67 -5.35 0.77 16.66
N THR A 68 -5.41 1.70 17.61
CA THR A 68 -5.99 3.04 17.42
C THR A 68 -4.90 4.09 17.18
N LEU A 69 -5.29 5.24 16.62
CA LEU A 69 -4.35 6.35 16.41
C LEU A 69 -3.66 6.80 17.71
N GLY A 70 -4.41 6.91 18.82
CA GLY A 70 -3.83 7.34 20.10
C GLY A 70 -2.76 6.37 20.61
N GLU A 71 -2.99 5.06 20.45
CA GLU A 71 -2.04 4.03 20.87
C GLU A 71 -0.79 4.01 19.99
N VAL A 72 -0.92 4.26 18.67
CA VAL A 72 0.23 4.41 17.78
C VAL A 72 1.07 5.63 18.17
N LEU A 73 0.43 6.76 18.48
CA LEU A 73 1.12 7.98 18.90
C LEU A 73 1.80 7.80 20.26
N GLU A 74 1.15 7.12 21.21
CA GLU A 74 1.74 6.78 22.51
C GLU A 74 2.97 5.89 22.33
N PHE A 75 2.88 4.86 21.49
CA PHE A 75 3.98 3.96 21.20
C PHE A 75 5.15 4.67 20.52
N GLU A 76 4.87 5.56 19.55
CA GLU A 76 5.89 6.41 18.91
C GLU A 76 6.59 7.30 19.95
N ALA A 77 5.84 7.89 20.89
CA ALA A 77 6.37 8.78 21.93
C ALA A 77 7.23 8.03 22.97
N GLN A 78 6.96 6.75 23.23
CA GLN A 78 7.77 5.91 24.12
C GLN A 78 9.15 5.57 23.53
N GLY A 79 9.36 5.76 22.22
CA GLY A 79 10.66 5.55 21.57
C GLY A 79 11.08 4.08 21.42
N HIS A 80 10.25 3.13 21.85
CA HIS A 80 10.51 1.69 21.78
C HIS A 80 10.02 1.10 20.45
N LEU A 81 10.48 1.67 19.33
CA LEU A 81 9.96 1.34 18.00
C LEU A 81 10.13 -0.14 17.63
N PHE A 82 11.06 -0.87 18.26
CA PHE A 82 11.36 -2.29 17.95
C PHE A 82 10.77 -3.29 18.95
N ASP A 83 9.92 -2.84 19.87
CA ASP A 83 9.33 -3.71 20.88
C ASP A 83 8.09 -4.43 20.33
N GLU A 84 8.24 -5.69 19.90
CA GLU A 84 7.12 -6.56 19.48
C GLU A 84 6.60 -7.47 20.62
N SER A 85 6.87 -7.14 21.90
CA SER A 85 6.55 -8.03 23.04
C SER A 85 5.06 -8.33 23.20
N THR A 86 4.18 -7.55 22.59
CA THR A 86 2.74 -7.79 22.61
C THR A 86 2.14 -7.69 21.21
N PRO A 87 1.03 -8.39 20.92
CA PRO A 87 0.34 -8.30 19.63
C PRO A 87 0.00 -6.86 19.23
N LYS A 88 -0.37 -6.04 20.22
CA LYS A 88 -0.71 -4.63 20.01
C LYS A 88 0.49 -3.79 19.60
N LYS A 89 1.68 -4.06 20.17
CA LYS A 89 2.90 -3.36 19.76
C LYS A 89 3.37 -3.82 18.37
N ALA A 90 3.18 -5.09 18.03
CA ALA A 90 3.41 -5.58 16.67
C ALA A 90 2.47 -4.89 15.65
N ASP A 91 1.18 -4.75 15.97
CA ASP A 91 0.22 -3.99 15.16
C ASP A 91 0.63 -2.50 15.05
N ALA A 92 1.06 -1.88 16.15
CA ALA A 92 1.55 -0.50 16.13
C ALA A 92 2.80 -0.35 15.25
N ARG A 93 3.73 -1.33 15.28
CA ARG A 93 4.91 -1.35 14.42
C ARG A 93 4.53 -1.41 12.94
N GLU A 94 3.53 -2.22 12.56
CA GLU A 94 3.06 -2.27 11.17
C GLU A 94 2.51 -0.92 10.70
N VAL A 95 1.76 -0.20 11.54
CA VAL A 95 1.29 1.16 11.22
C VAL A 95 2.46 2.16 11.09
N LEU A 96 3.46 2.05 11.95
CA LEU A 96 4.65 2.90 11.86
C LEU A 96 5.49 2.60 10.61
N ASN A 97 5.63 1.32 10.24
CA ASN A 97 6.27 0.92 9.00
C ASN A 97 5.53 1.45 7.78
N TYR A 98 4.19 1.45 7.79
CA TYR A 98 3.40 2.07 6.72
C TYR A 98 3.77 3.54 6.55
N ARG A 99 3.81 4.31 7.65
CA ARG A 99 4.19 5.72 7.61
C ARG A 99 5.62 5.92 7.11
N ALA A 100 6.55 5.06 7.55
CA ALA A 100 7.93 5.09 7.09
C ALA A 100 8.05 4.75 5.60
N ALA A 101 7.31 3.75 5.13
CA ALA A 101 7.27 3.32 3.74
C ALA A 101 6.70 4.42 2.83
N LEU A 102 5.66 5.13 3.27
CA LEU A 102 5.11 6.25 2.51
C LEU A 102 6.12 7.40 2.36
N ARG A 103 6.79 7.78 3.46
CA ARG A 103 7.85 8.81 3.43
C ARG A 103 9.03 8.41 2.55
N GLU A 104 9.44 7.14 2.62
CA GLU A 104 10.48 6.60 1.76
C GLU A 104 10.06 6.67 0.28
N ALA A 105 8.81 6.29 -0.04
CA ALA A 105 8.28 6.39 -1.38
C ALA A 105 8.30 7.84 -1.89
N GLU A 106 7.79 8.79 -1.11
CA GLU A 106 7.80 10.23 -1.44
C GLU A 106 9.23 10.73 -1.72
N SER A 107 10.19 10.36 -0.87
CA SER A 107 11.60 10.69 -1.05
C SER A 107 12.16 10.10 -2.35
N LEU A 108 11.91 8.81 -2.61
CA LEU A 108 12.38 8.13 -3.82
C LEU A 108 11.75 8.72 -5.10
N MET A 109 10.49 9.17 -5.05
CA MET A 109 9.82 9.78 -6.20
C MET A 109 10.47 11.09 -6.66
N THR A 110 11.32 11.72 -5.83
CA THR A 110 12.11 12.89 -6.26
C THR A 110 13.18 12.56 -7.29
N GLN A 111 13.58 11.29 -7.38
CA GLN A 111 14.67 10.81 -8.24
C GLN A 111 14.23 9.67 -9.18
N LEU A 112 13.16 8.96 -8.84
CA LEU A 112 12.68 7.78 -9.54
C LEU A 112 11.25 8.00 -10.02
N PRO A 113 10.89 7.57 -11.24
CA PRO A 113 9.49 7.44 -11.60
C PRO A 113 8.82 6.34 -10.75
N LEU A 114 7.49 6.30 -10.77
CA LEU A 114 6.73 5.19 -10.22
C LEU A 114 7.11 3.91 -10.97
N SER A 115 7.94 3.08 -10.33
CA SER A 115 8.66 1.97 -10.94
C SER A 115 8.69 0.77 -10.02
N GLN A 116 9.03 -0.40 -10.56
CA GLN A 116 9.19 -1.61 -9.74
C GLN A 116 10.28 -1.43 -8.68
N ARG A 117 11.35 -0.69 -8.98
CA ARG A 117 12.41 -0.37 -8.02
C ARG A 117 11.86 0.40 -6.82
N LEU A 118 11.03 1.41 -7.06
CA LEU A 118 10.37 2.17 -6.02
C LEU A 118 9.45 1.27 -5.19
N ILE A 119 8.57 0.50 -5.84
CA ILE A 119 7.65 -0.41 -5.14
C ILE A 119 8.40 -1.41 -4.25
N LYS A 120 9.46 -2.02 -4.77
CA LYS A 120 10.29 -2.97 -4.02
C LYS A 120 10.98 -2.31 -2.81
N ALA A 121 11.50 -1.09 -2.98
CA ALA A 121 12.09 -0.35 -1.86
C ALA A 121 11.05 -0.02 -0.78
N THR A 122 9.88 0.50 -1.18
CA THR A 122 8.76 0.79 -0.27
C THR A 122 8.27 -0.47 0.46
N HIS A 123 8.12 -1.59 -0.26
CA HIS A 123 7.72 -2.88 0.32
C HIS A 123 8.73 -3.40 1.35
N ARG A 124 10.03 -3.19 1.12
CA ARG A 124 11.07 -3.57 2.09
C ARG A 124 10.89 -2.85 3.42
N VAL A 125 10.64 -1.54 3.38
CA VAL A 125 10.40 -0.73 4.60
C VAL A 125 9.10 -1.16 5.28
N LEU A 126 8.03 -1.38 4.50
CA LEU A 126 6.74 -1.79 5.05
C LEU A 126 6.83 -3.09 5.88
N MET A 127 7.66 -4.03 5.42
CA MET A 127 7.78 -5.36 6.02
C MET A 127 8.84 -5.46 7.12
N ASP A 128 9.62 -4.40 7.36
CA ASP A 128 10.76 -4.43 8.29
C ASP A 128 10.33 -4.66 9.74
N GLY A 129 10.79 -5.77 10.34
CA GLY A 129 10.48 -6.08 11.73
C GLY A 129 8.97 -6.20 12.02
N ALA A 130 8.18 -6.62 11.03
CA ALA A 130 6.75 -6.91 11.17
C ALA A 130 6.46 -8.42 11.04
N ARG A 131 5.19 -8.83 11.15
CA ARG A 131 4.75 -10.23 10.95
C ARG A 131 5.13 -10.77 9.56
N GLY A 132 5.24 -9.87 8.57
CA GLY A 132 5.61 -10.17 7.19
C GLY A 132 7.11 -10.30 6.91
N ARG A 133 8.01 -10.05 7.88
CA ARG A 133 9.47 -9.92 7.64
C ARG A 133 10.15 -11.10 6.95
N HIS A 134 9.55 -12.30 7.01
CA HIS A 134 10.07 -13.52 6.38
C HIS A 134 9.45 -13.82 5.00
N LYS A 135 8.59 -12.95 4.49
CA LYS A 135 7.89 -13.09 3.20
C LYS A 135 8.61 -12.30 2.09
N ASP A 136 9.93 -12.45 2.01
CA ASP A 136 10.81 -11.80 1.02
C ASP A 136 10.62 -10.26 0.90
N PRO A 137 10.92 -9.46 1.96
CA PRO A 137 10.82 -8.01 1.93
C PRO A 137 11.54 -7.37 0.73
N GLY A 138 10.79 -6.58 -0.03
CA GLY A 138 11.28 -5.92 -1.25
C GLY A 138 11.49 -6.82 -2.46
N GLU A 139 10.99 -8.06 -2.44
CA GLU A 139 10.97 -8.93 -3.61
C GLU A 139 9.55 -9.38 -3.94
N TYR A 140 9.36 -9.86 -5.18
CA TYR A 140 8.14 -10.54 -5.55
C TYR A 140 8.14 -11.96 -5.01
N ARG A 141 6.95 -12.46 -4.67
CA ARG A 141 6.78 -13.83 -4.17
C ARG A 141 7.27 -14.85 -5.20
N ARG A 142 7.92 -15.89 -4.72
CA ARG A 142 8.41 -17.01 -5.54
C ARG A 142 7.52 -18.25 -5.47
N ILE A 143 6.48 -18.19 -4.63
CA ILE A 143 5.51 -19.26 -4.43
C ILE A 143 4.12 -18.83 -4.90
N PRO A 144 3.25 -19.77 -5.30
CA PRO A 144 1.85 -19.49 -5.57
C PRO A 144 1.15 -18.85 -4.37
N ASN A 145 0.18 -17.99 -4.64
CA ASN A 145 -0.71 -17.40 -3.64
C ASN A 145 -2.13 -17.33 -4.21
N TRP A 146 -3.14 -17.26 -3.36
CA TRP A 146 -4.54 -17.06 -3.73
C TRP A 146 -5.27 -16.21 -2.70
N ILE A 147 -6.37 -15.57 -3.13
CA ILE A 147 -7.17 -14.69 -2.29
C ILE A 147 -8.49 -15.41 -1.97
N GLY A 148 -8.76 -15.64 -0.70
CA GLY A 148 -9.97 -16.29 -0.21
C GLY A 148 -10.02 -16.30 1.32
N PRO A 149 -11.02 -16.97 1.91
CA PRO A 149 -11.08 -17.18 3.36
C PRO A 149 -9.80 -17.83 3.89
N ASP A 150 -9.46 -17.57 5.14
CA ASP A 150 -8.25 -18.11 5.74
C ASP A 150 -8.25 -19.66 5.70
N GLY A 151 -7.10 -20.24 5.35
CA GLY A 151 -6.92 -21.68 5.18
C GLY A 151 -7.66 -22.33 4.00
N CYS A 152 -8.32 -21.58 3.12
CA CYS A 152 -9.01 -22.17 1.97
C CYS A 152 -8.03 -22.77 0.95
N THR A 153 -8.48 -23.77 0.20
CA THR A 153 -7.71 -24.31 -0.94
C THR A 153 -7.85 -23.41 -2.17
N ILE A 154 -6.98 -23.60 -3.17
CA ILE A 154 -7.03 -22.82 -4.42
C ILE A 154 -8.38 -23.01 -5.16
N GLU A 155 -9.00 -24.18 -5.06
CA GLU A 155 -10.32 -24.49 -5.66
C GLU A 155 -11.46 -23.71 -4.98
N GLN A 156 -11.25 -23.33 -3.72
CA GLN A 156 -12.19 -22.56 -2.90
C GLN A 156 -11.88 -21.06 -2.90
N ALA A 157 -10.78 -20.65 -3.53
CA ALA A 157 -10.36 -19.25 -3.57
C ALA A 157 -11.40 -18.37 -4.29
N ARG A 158 -11.49 -17.11 -3.86
CA ARG A 158 -12.28 -16.09 -4.56
C ARG A 158 -11.54 -15.62 -5.81
N PHE A 159 -10.23 -15.48 -5.72
CA PHE A 159 -9.38 -15.02 -6.82
C PHE A 159 -8.01 -15.69 -6.80
N VAL A 160 -7.50 -16.04 -7.98
CA VAL A 160 -6.17 -16.61 -8.17
C VAL A 160 -5.32 -15.63 -9.01
N PRO A 161 -4.33 -14.93 -8.40
CA PRO A 161 -3.43 -14.00 -9.09
C PRO A 161 -2.51 -14.73 -10.10
N PRO A 162 -1.72 -13.99 -10.92
CA PRO A 162 -0.73 -14.61 -11.82
C PRO A 162 0.17 -15.61 -11.09
N GLY A 163 0.61 -16.68 -11.77
CA GLY A 163 1.69 -17.55 -11.24
C GLY A 163 2.93 -16.75 -10.80
N ALA A 164 3.67 -17.26 -9.82
CA ALA A 164 4.87 -16.58 -9.31
C ALA A 164 5.92 -16.33 -10.40
N ASP A 165 6.04 -17.28 -11.31
CA ASP A 165 6.86 -17.27 -12.52
C ASP A 165 6.48 -16.18 -13.54
N ARG A 166 5.29 -15.57 -13.40
CA ARG A 166 4.76 -14.57 -14.33
C ARG A 166 4.70 -13.16 -13.74
N ILE A 167 5.03 -12.98 -12.46
CA ILE A 167 4.93 -11.68 -11.79
C ILE A 167 5.86 -10.66 -12.42
N ASP A 168 7.11 -11.04 -12.72
CA ASP A 168 8.08 -10.12 -13.31
C ASP A 168 7.58 -9.55 -14.66
N GLY A 169 7.03 -10.41 -15.52
CA GLY A 169 6.44 -9.99 -16.78
C GLY A 169 5.20 -9.09 -16.61
N ALA A 170 4.33 -9.42 -15.65
CA ALA A 170 3.15 -8.62 -15.35
C ALA A 170 3.52 -7.23 -14.80
N MET A 171 4.52 -7.16 -13.92
CA MET A 171 5.00 -5.91 -13.34
C MET A 171 5.78 -5.05 -14.33
N ALA A 172 6.49 -5.67 -15.28
CA ALA A 172 7.07 -4.95 -16.41
C ALA A 172 5.99 -4.32 -17.31
N GLY A 173 4.89 -5.04 -17.57
CA GLY A 173 3.74 -4.51 -18.30
C GLY A 173 3.04 -3.36 -17.56
N TRP A 174 2.93 -3.46 -16.23
CA TRP A 174 2.45 -2.38 -15.37
C TRP A 174 3.33 -1.14 -15.42
N GLU A 175 4.64 -1.30 -15.24
CA GLU A 175 5.59 -0.16 -15.24
C GLU A 175 5.66 0.53 -16.61
N ALA A 176 5.52 -0.22 -17.72
CA ALA A 176 5.50 0.37 -19.05
C ALA A 176 4.21 1.16 -19.37
N TYR A 177 3.13 0.92 -18.61
CA TYR A 177 1.84 1.58 -18.83
C TYR A 177 1.68 2.90 -18.06
N ILE A 178 2.28 3.00 -16.88
CA ILE A 178 2.25 4.20 -16.03
C ILE A 178 3.21 5.27 -16.54
#